data_AF-A0A956TSS4-F1
#
_entry.id   AF-A0A956TSS4-F1
#
_cell.length_a   1.000
_cell.length_b   1.000
_cell.length_c   1.000
_cell.angle_alpha   90.00
_cell.angle_beta   90.00
_cell.angle_gamma   90.00
#
_symmetry.space_group_name_H-M   'P 1'
#
loop_
_entity.id
_entity.type
_entity.pdbx_description
1 polymer ?
#
loop_
_entity_poly.entity_id
_entity_poly.type
_entity_poly.pdbx_seq_one_letter_code
_entity_poly.pdbx_strand_id
1 'polypeptide(L)'
;MKSRHVSKIALAIAILACIFSLLESQASTPVKKLNPLEAARNLKKSLNASKTPQPPVLRDKWALVVALDSFHDKALAPIKFAQNNALNLSTLLSNPDIGRFGPKRVLSVTNNKAIKTNIVKCLGEPWL
;
A
#
# COMPACT_ATOMS: atom_id res chain seq x y z
N MET A 1 -30.85 25.22 -33.99
CA MET A 1 -30.58 24.62 -32.67
C MET A 1 -31.30 23.28 -32.53
N LYS A 2 -30.85 22.22 -33.22
CA LYS A 2 -31.58 20.94 -33.29
C LYS A 2 -30.62 19.75 -33.37
N SER A 3 -29.75 19.59 -32.35
CA SER A 3 -28.82 18.45 -32.28
C SER A 3 -28.27 18.25 -30.86
N ARG A 4 -29.14 18.04 -29.88
CA ARG A 4 -28.72 17.63 -28.51
C ARG A 4 -29.57 16.49 -27.93
N HIS A 5 -30.71 16.16 -28.53
CA HIS A 5 -31.60 15.10 -28.05
C HIS A 5 -31.25 13.70 -28.59
N VAL A 6 -30.70 13.61 -29.81
CA VAL A 6 -30.43 12.31 -30.46
C VAL A 6 -29.27 11.56 -29.78
N SER A 7 -28.28 12.29 -29.26
CA SER A 7 -27.09 11.71 -28.61
C SER A 7 -27.39 11.08 -27.24
N LYS A 8 -28.38 11.61 -26.50
CA LYS A 8 -28.77 11.06 -25.18
C LYS A 8 -29.57 9.76 -25.30
N ILE A 9 -30.35 9.62 -26.37
CA ILE A 9 -31.15 8.41 -26.65
C ILE A 9 -30.24 7.25 -27.09
N ALA A 10 -29.22 7.54 -27.91
CA ALA A 10 -28.24 6.53 -28.32
C ALA A 10 -27.44 5.95 -27.14
N LEU A 11 -27.09 6.78 -26.14
CA LEU A 11 -26.37 6.34 -24.96
C LEU A 11 -27.23 5.44 -24.04
N ALA A 12 -28.53 5.74 -23.90
CA ALA A 12 -29.44 4.95 -23.07
C ALA A 12 -29.71 3.54 -23.65
N ILE A 13 -29.78 3.42 -24.97
CA ILE A 13 -29.97 2.12 -25.65
C ILE A 13 -28.72 1.25 -25.54
N ALA A 14 -27.52 1.84 -25.60
CA ALA A 14 -26.26 1.10 -25.45
C ALA A 14 -26.07 0.53 -24.02
N ILE A 15 -26.53 1.26 -22.99
CA ILE A 15 -26.46 0.79 -21.59
C ILE A 15 -27.43 -0.36 -21.34
N LEU A 16 -28.63 -0.30 -21.93
CA LEU A 16 -29.63 -1.37 -21.77
C LEU A 16 -29.21 -2.68 -22.46
N ALA A 17 -28.51 -2.61 -23.59
CA ALA A 17 -27.98 -3.79 -24.27
C ALA A 17 -26.84 -4.50 -23.51
N CYS A 18 -26.00 -3.75 -22.77
CA CYS A 18 -24.92 -4.33 -21.96
C CYS A 18 -25.43 -5.13 -20.75
N ILE A 19 -26.60 -4.77 -20.19
CA ILE A 19 -27.16 -5.47 -19.03
C ILE A 19 -27.77 -6.82 -19.46
N PHE A 20 -28.31 -6.93 -20.67
CA PHE A 20 -28.91 -8.17 -21.17
C PHE A 20 -27.88 -9.26 -21.50
N SER A 21 -26.65 -8.89 -21.88
CA SER A 21 -25.58 -9.87 -22.17
C SER A 21 -24.94 -10.51 -20.92
N LEU A 22 -25.28 -10.06 -19.71
CA LEU A 22 -24.68 -10.60 -18.48
C LEU A 22 -25.51 -11.72 -17.82
N LEU A 23 -26.69 -12.04 -18.36
CA LEU A 23 -27.63 -12.98 -17.71
C LEU A 23 -27.69 -14.38 -18.35
N GLU A 24 -27.07 -14.60 -19.51
CA GLU A 24 -27.20 -15.86 -20.26
C GLU A 24 -25.92 -16.73 -20.28
N SER A 25 -25.23 -16.87 -19.15
CA SER A 25 -24.12 -17.84 -19.02
C SER A 25 -24.31 -18.77 -17.83
N GLN A 26 -25.38 -19.55 -17.88
CA GLN A 26 -25.48 -20.81 -17.13
C GLN A 26 -25.22 -21.97 -18.10
N ALA A 27 -23.95 -22.13 -18.47
CA ALA A 27 -23.49 -23.34 -19.11
C ALA A 27 -23.50 -24.45 -18.04
N SER A 28 -24.44 -25.39 -18.19
CA SER A 28 -24.46 -26.63 -17.42
C SER A 28 -23.14 -27.37 -17.64
N THR A 29 -22.37 -27.51 -16.57
CA THR A 29 -21.15 -28.32 -16.63
C THR A 29 -21.56 -29.79 -16.71
N PRO A 30 -21.07 -30.57 -17.69
CA PRO A 30 -21.24 -32.00 -17.65
C PRO A 30 -20.51 -32.53 -16.41
N VAL A 31 -21.23 -33.20 -15.51
CA VAL A 31 -20.65 -33.86 -14.34
C VAL A 31 -19.76 -35.00 -14.84
N LYS A 32 -18.48 -34.69 -15.03
CA LYS A 32 -17.43 -35.66 -15.34
C LYS A 32 -17.26 -36.54 -14.09
N LYS A 33 -17.70 -37.80 -14.16
CA LYS A 33 -17.46 -38.78 -13.08
C LYS A 33 -15.94 -38.87 -12.85
N LEU A 34 -15.45 -38.23 -11.78
CA LEU A 34 -14.05 -38.31 -11.41
C LEU A 34 -13.78 -39.70 -10.86
N ASN A 35 -12.77 -40.37 -11.43
CA ASN A 35 -12.24 -41.59 -10.86
C ASN A 35 -11.65 -41.25 -9.46
N PRO A 36 -12.07 -41.91 -8.37
CA PRO A 36 -11.62 -41.60 -7.01
C PRO A 36 -10.09 -41.60 -6.86
N LEU A 37 -9.38 -42.43 -7.64
CA LEU A 37 -7.92 -42.46 -7.65
C LEU A 37 -7.30 -41.19 -8.25
N GLU A 38 -7.93 -40.60 -9.27
CA GLU A 38 -7.47 -39.35 -9.89
C GLU A 38 -7.74 -38.16 -8.97
N ALA A 39 -8.89 -38.16 -8.29
CA ALA A 39 -9.20 -37.15 -7.28
C ALA A 39 -8.17 -37.18 -6.13
N ALA A 40 -7.81 -38.37 -5.62
CA ALA A 40 -6.81 -38.52 -4.58
C ALA A 40 -5.40 -38.09 -5.03
N ARG A 41 -5.01 -38.41 -6.28
CA ARG A 41 -3.72 -37.96 -6.86
C ARG A 41 -3.67 -36.45 -7.03
N ASN A 42 -4.76 -35.83 -7.49
CA ASN A 42 -4.84 -34.38 -7.66
C ASN A 42 -4.86 -33.64 -6.31
N LEU A 43 -5.47 -34.22 -5.27
CA LEU A 43 -5.38 -33.72 -3.89
C LEU A 43 -3.95 -33.78 -3.36
N LYS A 44 -3.25 -34.92 -3.53
CA LYS A 44 -1.85 -35.02 -3.09
C LYS A 44 -0.94 -34.04 -3.85
N LYS A 45 -1.23 -33.81 -5.13
CA LYS A 45 -0.52 -32.81 -5.95
C LYS A 45 -0.83 -31.38 -5.53
N SER A 46 -2.07 -31.05 -5.17
CA SER A 46 -2.43 -29.70 -4.67
C SER A 46 -1.88 -29.43 -3.26
N LEU A 47 -1.84 -30.45 -2.40
CA LEU A 47 -1.22 -30.38 -1.08
C LEU A 47 0.29 -30.12 -1.17
N ASN A 48 0.97 -30.77 -2.12
CA ASN A 48 2.41 -30.54 -2.37
C ASN A 48 2.70 -29.24 -3.12
N ALA A 49 1.73 -28.70 -3.86
CA ALA A 49 1.83 -27.40 -4.54
C ALA A 49 1.55 -26.21 -3.58
N SER A 50 0.93 -26.48 -2.43
CA SER A 50 0.79 -25.51 -1.33
C SER A 50 2.08 -25.43 -0.51
N LYS A 51 3.22 -25.11 -1.15
CA LYS A 51 4.30 -24.46 -0.42
C LYS A 51 3.79 -23.07 -0.07
N THR A 52 3.33 -22.91 1.17
CA THR A 52 3.01 -21.59 1.72
C THR A 52 4.16 -20.66 1.35
N PRO A 53 3.92 -19.57 0.60
CA PRO A 53 4.99 -18.63 0.28
C PRO A 53 5.61 -18.21 1.60
N GLN A 54 6.89 -18.52 1.79
CA GLN A 54 7.58 -18.10 3.01
C GLN A 54 7.45 -16.58 3.07
N PRO A 55 6.99 -16.02 4.21
CA PRO A 55 6.91 -14.59 4.36
C PRO A 55 8.31 -14.02 4.06
N PRO A 56 8.42 -12.95 3.26
CA PRO A 56 9.70 -12.37 2.92
C PRO A 56 10.50 -12.12 4.19
N VAL A 57 11.77 -12.53 4.17
CA VAL A 57 12.70 -12.33 5.30
C VAL A 57 12.65 -10.87 5.71
N LEU A 58 12.23 -10.61 6.95
CA LEU A 58 12.09 -9.26 7.48
C LEU A 58 13.49 -8.65 7.58
N ARG A 59 13.85 -7.79 6.61
CA ARG A 59 15.11 -7.06 6.68
C ARG A 59 15.03 -6.00 7.75
N ASP A 60 16.17 -5.76 8.38
CA ASP A 60 16.33 -4.64 9.30
C ASP A 60 16.12 -3.33 8.53
N LYS A 61 15.28 -2.45 9.10
CA LYS A 61 14.92 -1.16 8.53
C LYS A 61 15.26 -0.04 9.51
N TRP A 62 15.73 1.07 8.95
CA TRP A 62 16.13 2.28 9.67
C TRP A 62 15.51 3.51 9.03
N ALA A 63 15.14 4.49 9.85
CA ALA A 63 14.55 5.73 9.40
C ALA A 63 15.06 6.92 10.22
N LEU A 64 15.35 8.02 9.50
CA LEU A 64 15.58 9.34 10.08
C LEU A 64 14.47 10.27 9.58
N VAL A 65 13.67 10.79 10.51
CA VAL A 65 12.59 11.73 10.24
C VAL A 65 13.05 13.13 10.61
N VAL A 66 13.06 14.05 9.65
CA VAL A 66 13.46 15.45 9.87
C VAL A 66 12.27 16.36 9.60
N ALA A 67 11.99 17.29 10.52
CA ALA A 67 10.96 18.29 10.33
C ALA A 67 11.37 19.68 10.84
N LEU A 68 10.91 20.70 10.12
CA LEU A 68 11.19 22.11 10.39
C LEU A 68 9.89 22.89 10.20
N ASP A 69 9.44 23.58 11.25
CA ASP A 69 8.29 24.47 11.19
C ASP A 69 8.69 25.90 10.77
N SER A 70 9.94 26.30 11.05
CA SER A 70 10.44 27.65 10.78
C SER A 70 11.83 27.61 10.13
N PHE A 71 12.11 28.65 9.35
CA PHE A 71 13.35 28.82 8.61
C PHE A 71 14.03 30.12 9.03
N HIS A 72 15.36 30.14 9.02
CA HIS A 72 16.13 31.37 9.23
C HIS A 72 16.00 32.32 8.04
N ASP A 73 15.79 31.77 6.84
CA ASP A 73 15.51 32.56 5.66
C ASP A 73 14.09 33.14 5.74
N LYS A 74 14.01 34.47 5.82
CA LYS A 74 12.75 35.21 5.91
C LYS A 74 11.93 35.16 4.62
N ALA A 75 12.52 34.77 3.49
CA ALA A 75 11.79 34.55 2.25
C ALA A 75 10.92 33.28 2.30
N LEU A 76 11.22 32.36 3.22
CA LEU A 76 10.49 31.10 3.38
C LEU A 76 9.39 31.26 4.44
N ALA A 77 8.15 30.96 4.04
CA ALA A 77 7.03 30.93 4.98
C ALA A 77 7.17 29.75 5.95
N PRO A 78 6.84 29.94 7.25
CA PRO A 78 6.77 28.85 8.21
C PRO A 78 5.77 27.77 7.79
N ILE A 79 6.14 26.50 7.97
CA ILE A 79 5.26 25.36 7.74
C ILE A 79 4.61 24.99 9.07
N LYS A 80 3.27 24.94 9.09
CA LYS A 80 2.53 24.53 10.28
C LYS A 80 2.52 23.01 10.42
N PHE A 81 2.63 22.53 11.65
CA PHE A 81 2.46 21.12 12.03
C PHE A 81 3.53 20.16 11.50
N ALA A 82 4.67 20.62 10.97
CA ALA A 82 5.72 19.71 10.50
C ALA A 82 6.25 18.86 11.67
N GLN A 83 6.41 19.44 12.86
CA GLN A 83 6.77 18.69 14.06
C GLN A 83 5.75 17.59 14.40
N ASN A 84 4.46 17.90 14.41
CA ASN A 84 3.40 16.92 14.73
C ASN A 84 3.36 15.81 13.68
N ASN A 85 3.52 16.16 12.40
CA ASN A 85 3.56 15.19 11.31
C ASN A 85 4.77 14.24 11.45
N ALA A 86 5.94 14.77 11.81
CA ALA A 86 7.12 13.94 12.06
C ALA A 86 6.95 12.98 13.25
N LEU A 87 6.31 13.43 14.33
CA LEU A 87 6.00 12.58 15.48
C LEU A 87 5.02 11.47 15.10
N ASN A 88 3.94 11.81 14.40
CA ASN A 88 2.96 10.84 13.92
C ASN A 88 3.60 9.82 12.97
N LEU A 89 4.43 10.28 12.04
CA LEU A 89 5.16 9.40 11.13
C LEU A 89 6.12 8.49 11.90
N SER A 90 6.87 9.00 12.86
CA SER A 90 7.80 8.19 13.68
C SER A 90 7.06 7.09 14.46
N THR A 91 5.89 7.42 15.00
CA THR A 91 5.00 6.46 15.68
C THR A 91 4.49 5.38 14.71
N LEU A 92 4.06 5.78 13.51
CA LEU A 92 3.61 4.84 12.47
C LEU A 92 4.73 3.90 12.01
N LEU A 93 5.96 4.41 11.84
CA LEU A 93 7.11 3.60 11.47
C LEU A 93 7.48 2.60 12.58
N SER A 94 7.38 3.02 13.84
CA SER A 94 7.70 2.16 14.99
C SER A 94 6.59 1.15 15.31
N ASN A 95 5.40 1.30 14.73
CA ASN A 95 4.28 0.40 14.95
C ASN A 95 4.57 -1.00 14.35
N PRO A 96 4.48 -2.11 15.13
CA PRO A 96 4.80 -3.46 14.68
C PRO A 96 3.82 -4.06 13.66
N ASP A 97 2.64 -3.47 13.47
CA ASP A 97 1.64 -3.93 12.50
C ASP A 97 1.76 -3.19 11.16
N ILE A 98 2.25 -1.96 11.19
CA ILE A 98 2.32 -1.06 10.02
C ILE A 98 3.76 -0.91 9.55
N GLY A 99 4.56 -0.17 10.32
CA GLY A 99 5.91 0.22 9.94
C GLY A 99 6.94 -0.89 10.16
N ARG A 100 6.83 -1.67 11.24
CA ARG A 100 7.73 -2.78 11.58
C ARG A 100 9.19 -2.36 11.68
N PHE A 101 9.46 -1.10 12.02
CA PHE A 101 10.82 -0.66 12.35
C PHE A 101 11.16 -1.11 13.76
N GLY A 102 12.43 -1.42 14.01
CA GLY A 102 12.88 -1.72 15.35
C GLY A 102 12.69 -0.50 16.29
N PRO A 103 12.41 -0.70 17.58
CA PRO A 103 12.09 0.39 18.51
C PRO A 103 13.23 1.41 18.71
N LYS A 104 14.47 1.05 18.33
CA LYS A 104 15.66 1.92 18.36
C LYS A 104 16.16 2.33 16.98
N ARG A 105 15.36 2.14 15.92
CA ARG A 105 15.77 2.33 14.52
C ARG A 105 15.05 3.47 13.81
N VAL A 106 14.19 4.18 14.53
CA VAL A 106 13.51 5.39 14.05
C VAL A 106 14.00 6.54 14.90
N LEU A 107 14.76 7.46 14.30
CA LEU A 107 15.17 8.71 14.94
C LEU A 107 14.38 9.87 14.35
N SER A 108 14.03 10.83 15.20
CA SER A 108 13.37 12.06 14.77
C SER A 108 14.14 13.28 15.24
N VAL A 109 14.31 14.24 14.32
CA VAL A 109 15.00 15.50 14.58
C VAL A 109 14.10 16.64 14.12
N THR A 110 13.67 17.48 15.06
CA THR A 110 12.65 18.50 14.80
C THR A 110 13.11 19.91 15.20
N ASN A 111 12.67 20.91 14.44
CA ASN A 111 12.81 22.35 14.73
C ASN A 111 14.24 22.76 15.12
N ASN A 112 14.43 23.34 16.31
CA ASN A 112 15.74 23.82 16.78
C ASN A 112 16.80 22.72 16.87
N LYS A 113 16.39 21.44 16.87
CA LYS A 113 17.31 20.30 16.85
C LYS A 113 17.67 19.86 15.43
N ALA A 114 16.90 20.24 14.41
CA ALA A 114 17.14 19.92 12.99
C ALA A 114 18.21 20.82 12.37
N ILE A 115 19.31 21.00 13.10
CA ILE A 115 20.52 21.65 12.63
C ILE A 115 21.42 20.61 11.94
N LYS A 116 22.23 21.09 10.99
CA LYS A 116 23.13 20.25 10.18
C LYS A 116 23.98 19.31 11.04
N THR A 117 24.54 19.80 12.14
CA THR A 117 25.39 18.99 13.03
C THR A 117 24.63 17.81 13.64
N ASN A 118 23.38 17.99 14.06
CA ASN A 118 22.58 16.92 14.65
C ASN A 118 22.11 15.93 13.59
N ILE A 119 21.73 16.40 12.39
CA ILE A 119 21.35 15.53 11.27
C ILE A 119 22.55 14.67 10.86
N VAL A 120 23.74 15.26 10.73
CA VAL A 120 24.97 14.53 10.40
C VAL A 120 25.34 13.54 11.51
N LYS A 121 25.19 13.91 12.79
CA LYS A 121 25.35 12.96 13.90
C LYS A 121 24.41 11.78 13.76
N CYS A 122 23.13 12.01 13.49
CA CYS A 122 22.19 10.91 13.27
C CYS A 122 22.62 10.00 12.10
N LEU A 123 23.11 10.56 11.00
CA LEU A 123 23.57 9.77 9.84
C LEU A 123 24.90 9.03 10.06
N GLY A 124 25.78 9.53 10.93
CA GLY A 124 27.12 9.00 11.16
C GLY A 124 27.27 8.09 12.39
N GLU A 125 26.23 7.98 13.22
CA GLU A 125 26.24 7.08 14.37
C GLU A 125 26.09 5.61 13.93
N PRO A 126 26.71 4.63 14.63
CA PRO A 126 26.86 3.24 14.20
C PRO A 126 25.57 2.41 14.16
N TRP A 127 24.40 3.04 14.27
CA TRP A 127 23.11 2.37 14.12
C TRP A 127 22.65 2.29 12.66
N LEU A 128 23.31 3.00 11.73
CA LEU A 128 23.15 2.92 10.27
C LEU A 128 24.20 1.97 9.67
#